data_AF-A0A7Y8MT89-F1
#
_entry.id   AF-A0A7Y8MT89-F1
#
_cell.length_a   1.000
_cell.length_b   1.000
_cell.length_c   1.000
_cell.angle_alpha   90.00
_cell.angle_beta   90.00
_cell.angle_gamma   90.00
#
_symmetry.space_group_name_H-M   'P 1'
#
loop_
_entity.id
_entity.type
_entity.pdbx_description
1 polymer ?
#
loop_
_entity_poly.entity_id
_entity_poly.type
_entity_poly.pdbx_seq_one_letter_code
_entity_poly.pdbx_strand_id
1 'polypeptide(L)'
;MRPDMHKVIVERPRKGGGGQKKGRPVRDMDHLPKQEGMRRRYHPFGDRKVFNDHLAPLHRFLQKSVGRKWDEVYSEICRDLDARNVVQDHLRLHVKQEVDVHLRLGANGEWRSATFGSWRRRGADGGGSGGGAV
;
A
#
# COMPACT_ATOMS: atom_id res chain seq x y z
N MET A 1 -3.22 5.57 22.10
CA MET A 1 -3.91 6.02 20.89
C MET A 1 -5.39 5.95 21.24
N ARG A 2 -6.34 6.31 20.36
CA ARG A 2 -7.74 6.00 20.69
C ARG A 2 -7.92 4.46 20.68
N PRO A 3 -8.50 3.83 21.71
CA PRO A 3 -8.56 2.36 21.82
C PRO A 3 -9.44 1.71 20.74
N ASP A 4 -10.39 2.47 20.18
CA ASP A 4 -11.32 2.05 19.14
C ASP A 4 -10.82 2.33 17.71
N MET A 5 -9.56 2.75 17.53
CA MET A 5 -9.06 3.17 16.21
C MET A 5 -9.21 2.08 15.12
N HIS A 6 -8.99 0.82 15.48
CA HIS A 6 -9.13 -0.28 14.53
C HIS A 6 -10.54 -0.40 13.96
N LYS A 7 -11.58 0.06 14.68
CA LYS A 7 -12.97 0.07 14.19
C LYS A 7 -13.19 1.24 13.23
N VAL A 8 -12.81 2.44 13.67
CA VAL A 8 -12.99 3.69 12.89
C VAL A 8 -12.32 3.61 11.51
N ILE A 9 -11.19 2.88 11.41
CA ILE A 9 -10.43 2.79 10.17
C ILE A 9 -11.04 1.79 9.16
N VAL A 10 -11.66 0.71 9.63
CA VAL A 10 -12.03 -0.44 8.78
C VAL A 10 -13.51 -0.48 8.41
N GLU A 11 -14.32 0.41 8.98
CA GLU A 11 -15.77 0.47 8.76
C GLU A 11 -16.19 0.92 7.35
N ARG A 12 -15.26 1.39 6.52
CA ARG A 12 -15.60 1.83 5.16
C ARG A 12 -15.86 0.62 4.25
N PRO A 13 -16.95 0.64 3.45
CA PRO A 13 -17.19 -0.39 2.45
C PRO A 13 -15.99 -0.55 1.51
N ARG A 14 -15.59 -1.81 1.26
CA ARG A 14 -14.55 -2.14 0.28
C ARG A 14 -14.96 -1.58 -1.09
N LYS A 15 -14.00 -0.98 -1.81
CA LYS A 15 -14.24 -0.45 -3.16
C LYS A 15 -14.13 -1.56 -4.19
N GLY A 16 -14.77 -1.38 -5.34
CA GLY A 16 -14.77 -2.37 -6.41
C GLY A 16 -15.67 -3.58 -6.09
N GLY A 17 -15.49 -4.68 -6.81
CA GLY A 17 -16.37 -5.85 -6.69
C GLY A 17 -17.70 -5.72 -7.44
N GLY A 18 -17.89 -4.65 -8.21
CA GLY A 18 -19.02 -4.45 -9.13
C GLY A 18 -18.87 -5.19 -10.47
N GLY A 19 -18.01 -6.21 -10.53
CA GLY A 19 -17.85 -7.07 -11.70
C GLY A 19 -19.16 -7.72 -12.10
N GLN A 20 -19.20 -8.26 -13.33
CA GLN A 20 -20.43 -8.72 -13.99
C GLN A 20 -21.42 -9.43 -13.05
N LYS A 21 -22.63 -8.89 -12.95
CA LYS A 21 -23.74 -9.49 -12.21
C LYS A 21 -24.07 -10.86 -12.79
N LYS A 22 -24.41 -11.82 -11.93
CA LYS A 22 -24.92 -13.14 -12.32
C LYS A 22 -26.10 -12.96 -13.28
N GLY A 23 -25.99 -13.47 -14.51
CA GLY A 23 -27.03 -13.31 -15.56
C GLY A 23 -26.71 -12.31 -16.69
N ARG A 24 -25.50 -11.75 -16.78
CA ARG A 24 -25.09 -10.93 -17.93
C ARG A 24 -25.03 -11.79 -19.22
N PRO A 25 -25.60 -11.33 -20.35
CA PRO A 25 -25.57 -12.10 -21.60
C PRO A 25 -24.13 -12.44 -22.01
N VAL A 26 -24.00 -13.63 -22.55
CA VAL A 26 -22.78 -14.22 -23.10
C VAL A 26 -22.14 -13.19 -24.06
N ARG A 27 -20.86 -12.88 -23.86
CA ARG A 27 -20.09 -12.08 -24.82
C ARG A 27 -20.18 -12.77 -26.18
N ASP A 28 -20.36 -12.00 -27.24
CA ASP A 28 -20.31 -12.50 -28.62
C ASP A 28 -19.09 -13.43 -28.79
N MET A 29 -19.39 -14.72 -28.94
CA MET A 29 -18.40 -15.79 -28.89
C MET A 29 -17.49 -15.75 -30.12
N ASP A 30 -17.97 -15.17 -31.22
CA ASP A 30 -17.25 -15.04 -32.48
C ASP A 30 -16.16 -13.96 -32.44
N HIS A 31 -16.23 -13.07 -31.46
CA HIS A 31 -15.27 -11.98 -31.25
C HIS A 31 -14.39 -12.17 -30.01
N LEU A 32 -14.44 -13.34 -29.36
CA LEU A 32 -13.55 -13.68 -28.25
C LEU A 32 -12.19 -14.17 -28.75
N PRO A 33 -11.09 -13.85 -28.03
CA PRO A 33 -9.79 -14.42 -28.34
C PRO A 33 -9.80 -15.94 -28.11
N LYS A 34 -9.24 -16.71 -29.06
CA LYS A 34 -9.14 -18.18 -29.00
C LYS A 34 -8.36 -18.69 -27.78
N GLN A 35 -7.46 -17.86 -27.25
CA GLN A 35 -6.65 -18.18 -26.07
C GLN A 35 -6.54 -16.94 -25.18
N GLU A 36 -6.65 -17.14 -23.87
CA GLU A 36 -6.37 -16.13 -22.88
C GLU A 36 -5.66 -16.74 -21.67
N GLY A 37 -4.74 -15.98 -21.07
CA GLY A 37 -4.11 -16.43 -19.83
C GLY A 37 -5.15 -16.54 -18.71
N MET A 38 -5.04 -17.59 -17.89
CA MET A 38 -5.98 -17.90 -16.79
C MET A 38 -6.34 -16.68 -15.92
N ARG A 39 -5.38 -15.76 -15.70
CA ARG A 39 -5.57 -14.54 -14.89
C ARG A 39 -6.42 -13.46 -15.56
N ARG A 40 -6.50 -13.42 -16.90
CA ARG A 40 -7.13 -12.32 -17.66
C ARG A 40 -8.64 -12.23 -17.40
N ARG A 41 -9.33 -13.37 -17.26
CA ARG A 41 -10.74 -13.44 -16.86
C ARG A 41 -11.03 -12.87 -15.47
N TYR A 42 -10.06 -12.94 -14.56
CA TYR A 42 -10.17 -12.44 -13.18
C TYR A 42 -9.65 -11.00 -13.01
N HIS A 43 -9.29 -10.34 -14.11
CA HIS A 43 -8.86 -8.94 -14.17
C HIS A 43 -9.50 -8.19 -15.34
N PRO A 44 -10.84 -8.20 -15.55
CA PRO A 44 -11.39 -7.57 -16.74
C PRO A 44 -11.06 -6.07 -16.78
N PHE A 45 -11.39 -5.30 -15.72
CA PHE A 45 -11.21 -3.84 -15.72
C PHE A 45 -11.19 -3.26 -14.29
N GLY A 46 -10.28 -3.71 -13.41
CA GLY A 46 -10.17 -3.11 -12.07
C GLY A 46 -11.32 -3.45 -11.10
N ASP A 47 -12.21 -4.38 -11.43
CA ASP A 47 -13.39 -4.78 -10.64
C ASP A 47 -13.07 -5.58 -9.36
N ARG A 48 -11.80 -5.63 -8.93
CA ARG A 48 -11.44 -6.37 -7.71
C ARG A 48 -11.85 -5.58 -6.48
N LYS A 49 -12.29 -6.32 -5.46
CA LYS A 49 -12.50 -5.72 -4.14
C LYS A 49 -11.15 -5.27 -3.59
N VAL A 50 -11.01 -3.98 -3.36
CA VAL A 50 -9.85 -3.38 -2.70
C VAL A 50 -10.24 -2.87 -1.32
N PHE A 51 -9.29 -2.91 -0.39
CA PHE A 51 -9.47 -2.29 0.92
C PHE A 51 -9.64 -0.77 0.76
N ASN A 52 -10.46 -0.18 1.61
CA ASN A 52 -10.83 1.23 1.55
C ASN A 52 -10.69 1.87 2.92
N ASP A 53 -9.52 1.69 3.53
CA ASP A 53 -9.29 2.08 4.93
C ASP A 53 -9.37 3.61 5.11
N HIS A 54 -9.94 4.04 6.25
CA HIS A 54 -10.06 5.45 6.61
C HIS A 54 -8.81 5.89 7.39
N LEU A 55 -7.75 6.31 6.70
CA LEU A 55 -6.45 6.62 7.33
C LEU A 55 -6.36 7.97 8.08
N ALA A 56 -7.31 8.88 7.88
CA ALA A 56 -7.24 10.23 8.47
C ALA A 56 -7.12 10.25 10.02
N PRO A 57 -7.79 9.37 10.79
CA PRO A 57 -7.57 9.25 12.23
C PRO A 57 -6.14 8.79 12.59
N LEU A 58 -5.57 7.85 11.82
CA LEU A 58 -4.19 7.41 12.01
C LEU A 58 -3.21 8.55 11.75
N HIS A 59 -3.38 9.26 10.62
CA HIS A 59 -2.54 10.41 10.27
C HIS A 59 -2.59 11.50 11.35
N ARG A 60 -3.77 11.84 11.86
CA ARG A 60 -3.91 12.81 12.95
C ARG A 60 -3.17 12.38 14.22
N PHE A 61 -3.23 11.10 14.56
CA PHE A 61 -2.48 10.56 15.70
C PHE A 61 -0.96 10.68 15.49
N LEU A 62 -0.47 10.31 14.30
CA LEU A 62 0.96 10.40 13.97
C LEU A 62 1.45 11.86 13.95
N GLN A 63 0.68 12.78 13.37
CA GLN A 63 0.98 14.22 13.37
C GLN A 63 1.05 14.79 14.79
N LYS A 64 0.10 14.43 15.67
CA LYS A 64 0.14 14.84 17.08
C LYS A 64 1.35 14.26 17.83
N SER A 65 1.93 13.19 17.32
CA SER A 65 3.05 12.49 17.97
C SER A 65 4.42 13.02 17.54
N VAL A 66 4.48 14.01 16.65
CA VAL A 66 5.72 14.68 16.25
C VAL A 66 6.41 15.29 17.48
N GLY A 67 7.72 15.03 17.62
CA GLY A 67 8.53 15.46 18.77
C GLY A 67 8.59 14.44 19.92
N ARG A 68 7.76 13.38 19.89
CA ARG A 68 7.87 12.26 20.83
C ARG A 68 8.87 11.22 20.31
N LYS A 69 9.48 10.46 21.22
CA LYS A 69 10.33 9.33 20.84
C LYS A 69 9.51 8.29 20.09
N TRP A 70 10.02 7.82 18.95
CA TRP A 70 9.30 6.87 18.11
C TRP A 70 8.96 5.57 18.83
N ASP A 71 9.87 5.05 19.66
CA ASP A 71 9.64 3.79 20.40
C ASP A 71 8.44 3.88 21.36
N GLU A 72 8.22 5.04 21.99
CA GLU A 72 7.05 5.30 22.85
C GLU A 72 5.76 5.34 22.02
N VAL A 73 5.79 6.00 20.87
CA VAL A 73 4.65 6.07 19.95
C VAL A 73 4.31 4.69 19.39
N TYR A 74 5.31 3.93 18.96
CA TYR A 74 5.11 2.61 18.37
C TYR A 74 4.66 1.57 19.39
N SER A 75 5.16 1.63 20.63
CA SER A 75 4.67 0.78 21.72
C SER A 75 3.22 1.11 22.11
N GLU A 76 2.84 2.40 22.11
CA GLU A 76 1.45 2.84 22.28
C GLU A 76 0.53 2.26 21.19
N ILE A 77 0.98 2.27 19.93
CA ILE A 77 0.26 1.65 18.81
C ILE A 77 0.15 0.13 19.01
N CYS A 78 1.23 -0.56 19.37
CA CYS A 78 1.24 -2.01 19.54
C CYS A 78 0.39 -2.48 20.71
N ARG A 79 0.21 -1.66 21.74
CA ARG A 79 -0.68 -1.94 22.86
C ARG A 79 -2.15 -1.92 22.44
N ASP A 80 -2.51 -1.00 21.56
CA ASP A 80 -3.90 -0.80 21.12
C ASP A 80 -4.23 -1.65 19.87
N LEU A 81 -3.22 -2.12 19.11
CA LEU A 81 -3.35 -2.95 17.91
C LEU A 81 -2.64 -4.31 18.04
N ASP A 82 -3.42 -5.37 18.21
CA ASP A 82 -2.98 -6.77 18.28
C ASP A 82 -2.59 -7.31 16.90
N ALA A 83 -1.31 -7.67 16.73
CA ALA A 83 -0.79 -8.26 15.48
C ALA A 83 -1.40 -9.63 15.15
N ARG A 84 -2.03 -10.32 16.11
CA ARG A 84 -2.72 -11.60 15.86
C ARG A 84 -4.05 -11.39 15.13
N ASN A 85 -4.58 -10.17 15.11
CA ASN A 85 -5.77 -9.83 14.37
C ASN A 85 -5.36 -9.26 13.00
N VAL A 86 -5.74 -9.96 11.92
CA VAL A 86 -5.37 -9.59 10.53
C VAL A 86 -5.74 -8.15 10.17
N VAL A 87 -6.87 -7.65 10.66
CA VAL A 87 -7.32 -6.28 10.39
C VAL A 87 -6.45 -5.26 11.13
N GLN A 88 -6.11 -5.55 12.38
CA GLN A 88 -5.26 -4.66 13.18
C GLN A 88 -3.80 -4.72 12.74
N ASP A 89 -3.32 -5.89 12.29
CA ASP A 89 -1.98 -6.04 11.70
C ASP A 89 -1.85 -5.30 10.36
N HIS A 90 -2.90 -5.34 9.52
CA HIS A 90 -2.97 -4.50 8.32
C HIS A 90 -2.86 -2.99 8.65
N LEU A 91 -3.43 -2.56 9.77
CA LEU A 91 -3.27 -1.17 10.21
C LEU A 91 -1.82 -0.86 10.65
N ARG A 92 -1.13 -1.82 11.26
CA ARG A 92 0.31 -1.71 11.58
C ARG A 92 1.16 -1.62 10.31
N LEU A 93 0.75 -2.28 9.22
CA LEU A 93 1.38 -2.11 7.91
C LEU A 93 1.26 -0.66 7.42
N HIS A 94 0.09 -0.02 7.55
CA HIS A 94 -0.07 1.39 7.22
C HIS A 94 0.85 2.29 8.03
N VAL A 95 1.00 2.05 9.34
CA VAL A 95 1.95 2.82 10.18
C VAL A 95 3.37 2.79 9.61
N LYS A 96 3.83 1.61 9.16
CA LYS A 96 5.15 1.43 8.55
C LYS A 96 5.31 2.12 7.18
N GLN A 97 4.20 2.45 6.52
CA GLN A 97 4.19 3.20 5.25
C GLN A 97 4.21 4.72 5.49
N GLU A 98 3.69 5.17 6.63
CA GLU A 98 3.59 6.59 6.97
C GLU A 98 4.83 7.13 7.70
N VAL A 99 5.60 6.25 8.37
CA VAL A 99 6.77 6.65 9.15
C VAL A 99 8.00 5.86 8.75
N ASP A 100 9.01 6.59 8.28
CA ASP A 100 10.33 6.04 7.98
C ASP A 100 11.24 6.08 9.19
N VAL A 101 11.64 4.89 9.64
CA VAL A 101 12.51 4.71 10.82
C VAL A 101 13.96 4.40 10.43
N HIS A 102 14.17 3.99 9.18
CA HIS A 102 15.49 3.70 8.65
C HIS A 102 15.79 4.71 7.55
N LEU A 103 16.59 5.72 7.88
CA LEU A 103 17.01 6.74 6.95
C LEU A 103 18.48 6.53 6.57
N ARG A 104 18.80 6.79 5.31
CA ARG A 104 20.17 6.83 4.79
C ARG A 104 20.43 8.21 4.21
N LEU A 105 21.57 8.79 4.53
CA LEU A 105 22.01 10.04 3.92
C LEU A 105 22.65 9.73 2.56
N GLY A 106 22.10 10.30 1.50
CA GLY A 106 22.64 10.21 0.15
C GLY A 106 23.88 11.08 -0.03
N ALA A 107 24.67 10.78 -1.07
CA ALA A 107 25.89 11.54 -1.40
C ALA A 107 25.62 13.03 -1.70
N ASN A 108 24.39 13.37 -2.08
CA ASN A 108 23.92 14.74 -2.31
C ASN A 108 23.34 15.43 -1.06
N GLY A 109 23.42 14.80 0.12
CA GLY A 109 22.85 15.33 1.36
C GLY A 109 21.35 15.09 1.54
N GLU A 110 20.69 14.39 0.62
CA GLU A 110 19.27 14.03 0.77
C GLU A 110 19.08 12.81 1.65
N TRP A 111 18.14 12.87 2.60
CA TRP A 111 17.69 11.68 3.33
C TRP A 111 16.81 10.80 2.46
N ARG A 112 17.10 9.50 2.44
CA ARG A 112 16.33 8.48 1.73
C ARG A 112 15.84 7.42 2.70
N SER A 113 14.57 7.02 2.55
CA SER A 113 14.05 5.84 3.24
C SER A 113 14.80 4.58 2.80
N ALA A 114 15.21 3.79 3.78
CA ALA A 114 15.72 2.44 3.62
C ALA A 114 14.67 1.37 4.00
N THR A 115 13.48 1.79 4.45
CA THR A 115 12.45 0.92 5.02
C THR A 115 11.63 0.19 3.94
N PHE A 116 11.41 0.83 2.79
CA PHE A 116 10.68 0.23 1.66
C PHE A 116 11.58 0.09 0.43
N GLY A 117 12.12 -1.13 0.25
CA GLY A 117 12.71 -1.55 -1.02
C GLY A 117 11.66 -1.54 -2.13
N SER A 118 11.71 -0.49 -2.96
CA SER A 118 11.23 -0.40 -4.34
C SER A 118 10.12 -1.37 -4.78
N TRP A 119 8.85 -0.98 -4.61
CA TRP A 119 7.82 -1.25 -5.63
C TRP A 119 7.66 -0.03 -6.54
N ARG A 120 8.77 0.48 -7.07
CA ARG A 120 8.75 1.42 -8.18
C ARG A 120 9.72 0.90 -9.23
N ARG A 121 9.11 0.49 -10.34
CA ARG A 121 9.70 0.05 -11.61
C ARG A 121 11.01 0.80 -11.86
N ARG A 122 12.14 0.08 -11.98
CA ARG A 122 13.33 0.57 -12.68
C ARG A 122 12.90 0.84 -14.13
N GLY A 123 12.59 2.08 -14.48
CA GLY A 123 13.09 2.61 -15.75
C GLY A 123 14.61 2.58 -15.61
N ALA A 124 15.35 1.88 -16.46
CA ALA A 124 15.61 2.25 -17.84
C ALA A 124 16.21 3.66 -17.98
N ASP A 125 17.08 4.04 -17.04
CA ASP A 125 17.97 5.19 -17.20
C ASP A 125 19.32 4.65 -17.73
N GLY A 126 19.29 4.15 -18.96
CA GLY A 126 20.50 3.87 -19.73
C GLY A 126 21.11 5.18 -20.20
N GLY A 127 21.84 5.86 -19.33
CA GLY A 127 22.57 7.10 -19.61
C GLY A 127 24.04 6.97 -19.22
N GLY A 128 24.78 6.12 -19.93
CA GLY A 128 26.24 6.05 -19.82
C GLY A 128 26.89 7.06 -20.76
N SER A 129 27.28 8.22 -20.23
CA SER A 129 28.21 9.15 -20.88
C SER A 129 29.62 8.56 -20.88
N GLY A 130 30.32 8.70 -21.99
CA GLY A 130 31.65 8.13 -22.23
C GLY A 130 32.81 8.76 -21.47
N GLY A 131 33.98 8.16 -21.69
CA GLY A 131 35.31 8.66 -21.32
C GLY A 131 36.36 7.80 -22.00
N GLY A 132 37.14 8.39 -22.91
CA GLY A 132 38.21 7.74 -23.66
C GLY A 132 39.60 7.84 -23.00
N ALA A 133 40.61 7.61 -23.84
CA ALA A 133 42.07 7.54 -23.60
C ALA A 133 42.54 6.15 -23.14
N VAL A 134 43.49 5.45 -23.78
CA VAL A 134 44.54 5.82 -24.75
C VAL A 134 44.68 4.78 -25.85
#